data_AF-A0A433TRK7-F1
#
_entry.id   AF-A0A433TRK7-F1
#
_cell.length_a   1.000
_cell.length_b   1.000
_cell.length_c   1.000
_cell.angle_alpha   90.00
_cell.angle_beta   90.00
_cell.angle_gamma   90.00
#
_symmetry.space_group_name_H-M   'P 1'
#
loop_
_entity.id
_entity.type
_entity.pdbx_description
1 polymer ?
#
loop_
_entity_poly.entity_id
_entity_poly.type
_entity_poly.pdbx_seq_one_letter_code
_entity_poly.pdbx_strand_id
1 'polypeptide(L)'
;RKVGRDTAVYPLYTCPVHGQYRAYEDSLHRVHRWVMIWLTLCVIPVGILVVTSDLTINWIFTLGSLLALPAVPGIVFSLAWVKATAQGLIAGSISGMVCGVGVHLAWAATLEGGLWEFQANPTNDIAAVAGAGVGLVVSLCVTLGVSLATHTIRSAAGAQREWQKLRDIDNPLSPWQQDMRISQFPNPSVRRPTYQELQRHNRPSIFTAYIGSTILLVIFVFAIPGCLFNLGQMTSSDLRHLVMTLHIVCFVTATLIVILVPLEEVWGIRSVLKGKRRIVRVAESSGQKARLIDRSSGIELKEGLRLK
;
A
#
# COMPACT_ATOMS: atom_id res chain seq x y z
N ARG A 1 5.45 26.83 30.71
CA ARG A 1 4.84 25.50 30.45
C ARG A 1 3.35 25.60 30.79
N LYS A 2 2.49 25.94 29.83
CA LYS A 2 1.03 25.95 30.04
C LYS A 2 0.54 24.51 29.89
N VAL A 3 0.12 23.93 31.01
CA VAL A 3 -0.62 22.66 31.03
C VAL A 3 -1.98 22.97 30.42
N GLY A 4 -2.22 22.48 29.20
CA GLY A 4 -3.52 22.58 28.55
C GLY A 4 -4.57 21.86 29.40
N ARG A 5 -5.77 22.43 29.47
CA ARG A 5 -6.93 21.77 30.07
C ARG A 5 -7.23 20.52 29.25
N ASP A 6 -6.79 19.37 29.75
CA ASP A 6 -7.32 18.09 29.34
C ASP A 6 -8.80 18.08 29.73
N THR A 7 -9.67 18.33 28.76
CA THR A 7 -11.05 17.88 28.84
C THR A 7 -10.98 16.39 29.11
N ALA A 8 -11.42 15.95 30.30
CA ALA A 8 -11.47 14.55 30.67
C ALA A 8 -12.38 13.80 29.70
N VAL A 9 -11.81 13.32 28.60
CA VAL A 9 -12.46 12.37 27.71
C VAL A 9 -12.53 11.08 28.50
N TYR A 10 -13.72 10.72 28.97
CA TYR A 10 -13.95 9.39 29.55
C TYR A 10 -13.31 8.35 28.62
N PRO A 11 -12.53 7.39 29.15
CA PRO A 11 -11.94 6.38 28.29
C PRO A 11 -13.09 5.60 27.63
N LEU A 12 -13.24 5.79 26.31
CA LEU A 12 -14.22 5.11 25.45
C LEU A 12 -14.15 3.58 25.54
N TYR A 13 -13.07 3.05 26.13
CA TYR A 13 -12.90 1.63 26.40
C TYR A 13 -12.49 1.43 27.86
N THR A 14 -13.28 0.63 28.57
CA THR A 14 -13.10 0.32 29.99
C THR A 14 -12.15 -0.84 30.26
N CYS A 15 -11.77 -1.61 29.22
CA CYS A 15 -10.86 -2.74 29.38
C CYS A 15 -9.42 -2.24 29.61
N PRO A 16 -8.77 -2.54 30.77
CA PRO A 16 -7.44 -2.04 31.08
C PRO A 16 -6.34 -2.62 30.19
N VAL A 17 -6.58 -3.79 29.56
CA VAL A 17 -5.61 -4.48 28.71
C VAL A 17 -5.79 -4.10 27.23
N HIS A 18 -7.03 -4.12 26.72
CA HIS A 18 -7.31 -3.94 25.29
C HIS A 18 -7.76 -2.52 24.92
N GLY A 19 -8.16 -1.70 25.90
CA GLY A 19 -8.71 -0.38 25.65
C GLY A 19 -7.73 0.57 24.97
N GLN A 20 -6.45 0.53 25.35
CA GLN A 20 -5.41 1.35 24.74
C GLN A 20 -5.14 0.94 23.28
N TYR A 21 -5.03 -0.37 23.01
CA TYR A 21 -4.86 -0.88 21.65
C TYR A 21 -6.02 -0.47 20.75
N ARG A 22 -7.25 -0.60 21.25
CA ARG A 22 -8.44 -0.24 20.48
C ARG A 22 -8.54 1.25 20.21
N ALA A 23 -8.19 2.10 21.17
CA ALA A 23 -8.10 3.55 20.96
C ALA A 23 -7.06 3.93 19.91
N TYR A 24 -5.94 3.21 19.86
CA TYR A 24 -4.94 3.35 18.82
C TYR A 24 -5.48 2.91 17.44
N GLU A 25 -6.11 1.74 17.36
CA GLU A 25 -6.72 1.22 16.12
C GLU A 25 -7.79 2.17 15.56
N ASP A 26 -8.67 2.69 16.41
CA ASP A 26 -9.69 3.67 16.01
C ASP A 26 -9.06 4.98 15.50
N SER A 27 -7.95 5.41 16.11
CA SER A 27 -7.19 6.57 15.65
C SER A 27 -6.52 6.31 14.30
N LEU A 28 -5.94 5.12 14.10
CA LEU A 28 -5.33 4.72 12.84
C LEU A 28 -6.38 4.64 11.72
N HIS A 29 -7.53 4.02 11.96
CA HIS A 29 -8.64 3.99 11.01
C HIS A 29 -9.22 5.37 10.72
N ARG A 30 -9.25 6.28 11.70
CA ARG A 30 -9.64 7.67 11.48
C ARG A 30 -8.65 8.36 10.53
N VAL A 31 -7.35 8.27 10.80
CA VAL A 31 -6.31 8.85 9.94
C VAL A 31 -6.36 8.24 8.54
N HIS A 32 -6.44 6.91 8.43
CA HIS A 32 -6.58 6.22 7.14
C HIS A 32 -7.78 6.74 6.33
N ARG A 33 -8.96 6.84 6.96
CA ARG A 33 -10.16 7.39 6.30
C ARG A 33 -9.97 8.85 5.87
N TRP A 34 -9.35 9.69 6.69
CA TRP A 34 -9.07 11.08 6.32
C TRP A 34 -8.08 11.18 5.17
N VAL A 35 -6.99 10.42 5.20
CA VAL A 35 -6.00 10.38 4.11
C VAL A 35 -6.67 9.93 2.81
N MET A 36 -7.50 8.89 2.85
CA MET A 36 -8.24 8.42 1.68
C MET A 36 -9.20 9.50 1.16
N ILE A 37 -9.94 10.19 2.03
CA ILE A 37 -10.82 11.30 1.62
C ILE A 37 -10.02 12.41 0.94
N TRP A 38 -8.93 12.88 1.56
CA TRP A 38 -8.09 13.93 0.99
C TRP A 38 -7.45 13.50 -0.32
N LEU A 39 -6.93 12.28 -0.40
CA LEU A 39 -6.37 11.73 -1.64
C LEU A 39 -7.43 11.74 -2.75
N THR A 40 -8.64 11.23 -2.47
CA THR A 40 -9.73 11.18 -3.47
C THR A 40 -10.19 12.58 -3.87
N LEU A 41 -10.32 13.50 -2.90
CA LEU A 41 -10.72 14.88 -3.11
C LEU A 41 -9.67 15.67 -3.90
N CYS A 42 -8.38 15.36 -3.74
CA CYS A 42 -7.29 16.00 -4.48
C CYS A 42 -7.09 15.40 -5.88
N VAL A 43 -7.34 14.10 -6.07
CA VAL A 43 -7.21 13.43 -7.38
C VAL A 43 -8.16 14.02 -8.42
N ILE A 44 -9.40 14.36 -8.05
CA ILE A 44 -10.39 14.96 -8.97
C ILE A 44 -9.93 16.32 -9.54
N PRO A 45 -9.61 17.35 -8.72
CA PRO A 45 -9.15 18.65 -9.23
C PRO A 45 -7.80 18.54 -9.92
N VAL A 46 -6.89 17.66 -9.49
CA VAL A 46 -5.65 17.39 -10.23
C VAL A 46 -5.97 16.80 -11.61
N GLY A 47 -6.91 15.84 -11.70
CA GLY A 47 -7.36 15.30 -12.97
C GLY A 47 -8.00 16.35 -13.88
N ILE A 48 -8.84 17.24 -13.33
CA ILE A 48 -9.42 18.35 -14.09
C ILE A 48 -8.33 19.31 -14.57
N LEU A 49 -7.40 19.72 -13.69
CA LEU A 49 -6.28 20.60 -14.05
C LEU A 49 -5.45 19.99 -15.17
N VAL A 50 -5.16 18.70 -15.11
CA VAL A 50 -4.42 17.97 -16.14
C VAL A 50 -5.16 18.01 -17.48
N VAL A 51 -6.48 17.77 -17.48
CA VAL A 51 -7.31 17.83 -18.69
C VAL A 51 -7.38 19.26 -19.25
N THR A 52 -7.48 20.28 -18.40
CA THR A 52 -7.60 21.69 -18.85
C THR A 52 -6.27 22.33 -19.25
N SER A 53 -5.14 21.78 -18.80
CA SER A 53 -3.81 22.36 -19.06
C SER A 53 -3.23 21.94 -20.42
N ASP A 54 -4.02 21.22 -21.24
CA ASP A 54 -3.58 20.58 -22.49
C ASP A 54 -2.26 19.81 -22.33
N LEU A 55 -2.01 19.28 -21.12
CA LEU A 55 -0.81 18.51 -20.84
C LEU A 55 -0.87 17.23 -21.64
N THR A 56 0.20 16.97 -22.38
CA THR A 56 0.32 15.72 -23.12
C THR A 56 0.30 14.55 -22.13
N ILE A 57 -0.32 13.45 -22.55
CA ILE A 57 -0.35 12.21 -21.78
C ILE A 57 1.07 11.77 -21.38
N ASN A 58 2.06 12.04 -22.24
CA ASN A 58 3.46 11.72 -21.97
C ASN A 58 4.01 12.49 -20.76
N TRP A 59 3.62 13.76 -20.59
CA TRP A 59 4.02 14.57 -19.43
C TRP A 59 3.51 13.98 -18.12
N ILE A 60 2.25 13.51 -18.10
CA ILE A 60 1.64 12.89 -16.92
C ILE A 60 2.37 11.60 -16.54
N PHE A 61 2.65 10.73 -17.53
CA PHE A 61 3.37 9.48 -17.28
C PHE A 61 4.82 9.73 -16.87
N THR A 62 5.47 10.72 -17.48
CA THR A 62 6.84 11.12 -17.14
C THR A 62 6.89 11.61 -15.69
N LEU A 63 6.04 12.55 -15.29
CA LEU A 63 6.00 13.03 -13.91
C LEU A 63 5.66 11.92 -12.92
N GLY A 64 4.65 11.09 -13.25
CA GLY A 64 4.25 9.97 -12.39
C GLY A 64 5.39 8.98 -12.16
N SER A 65 6.11 8.60 -13.23
CA SER A 65 7.27 7.71 -13.13
C SER A 65 8.42 8.35 -12.35
N LEU A 66 8.71 9.63 -12.58
CA LEU A 66 9.79 10.36 -11.91
C LEU A 66 9.59 10.45 -10.39
N LEU A 67 8.34 10.60 -9.95
CA LEU A 67 7.99 10.70 -8.52
C LEU A 67 7.83 9.33 -7.86
N ALA A 68 7.23 8.36 -8.54
CA ALA A 68 6.89 7.07 -7.93
C ALA A 68 8.03 6.04 -8.01
N LEU A 69 8.77 6.00 -9.11
CA LEU A 69 9.79 4.98 -9.35
C LEU A 69 10.92 4.97 -8.30
N PRO A 70 11.39 6.12 -7.77
CA PRO A 70 12.35 6.14 -6.67
C PRO A 70 11.87 5.44 -5.39
N ALA A 71 10.57 5.28 -5.16
CA ALA A 71 10.06 4.57 -3.99
C ALA A 71 10.14 3.03 -4.12
N VAL A 72 10.24 2.51 -5.34
CA VAL A 72 10.18 1.06 -5.64
C VAL A 72 11.26 0.26 -4.90
N PRO A 73 12.55 0.64 -4.90
CA PRO A 73 13.57 -0.08 -4.15
C PRO A 73 13.26 -0.17 -2.65
N GLY A 74 12.73 0.90 -2.07
CA GLY A 74 12.34 0.93 -0.66
C GLY A 74 11.22 -0.06 -0.35
N ILE A 75 10.19 -0.10 -1.19
CA ILE A 75 9.07 -1.06 -1.06
C ILE A 75 9.59 -2.50 -1.17
N VAL A 76 10.37 -2.79 -2.21
CA VAL A 76 10.91 -4.15 -2.43
C VAL A 76 11.79 -4.57 -1.25
N PHE A 77 12.69 -3.72 -0.78
CA PHE A 77 13.54 -4.05 0.35
C PHE A 77 12.78 -4.20 1.66
N SER A 78 11.72 -3.43 1.88
CA SER A 78 10.88 -3.59 3.09
C SER A 78 10.23 -4.98 3.18
N LEU A 79 9.96 -5.61 2.04
CA LEU A 79 9.32 -6.93 1.97
C LEU A 79 10.32 -8.07 1.89
N ALA A 80 11.43 -7.87 1.18
CA ALA A 80 12.35 -8.95 0.83
C ALA A 80 13.63 -8.98 1.67
N TRP A 81 14.00 -7.87 2.33
CA TRP A 81 15.33 -7.74 2.93
C TRP A 81 15.29 -7.28 4.38
N VAL A 82 15.62 -8.20 5.29
CA VAL A 82 15.57 -7.98 6.75
C VAL A 82 16.46 -6.84 7.26
N LYS A 83 17.50 -6.49 6.49
CA LYS A 83 18.44 -5.42 6.86
C LYS A 83 17.97 -4.03 6.40
N ALA A 84 16.86 -3.97 5.67
CA ALA A 84 16.25 -2.70 5.26
C ALA A 84 15.87 -1.89 6.51
N THR A 85 16.28 -0.62 6.53
CA THR A 85 15.96 0.30 7.63
C THR A 85 15.06 1.42 7.17
N ALA A 86 14.18 1.92 8.04
CA ALA A 86 13.32 3.06 7.72
C ALA A 86 14.13 4.28 7.25
N GLN A 87 15.29 4.52 7.86
CA GLN A 87 16.20 5.60 7.46
C GLN A 87 16.72 5.41 6.04
N GLY A 88 17.15 4.19 5.67
CA GLY A 88 17.61 3.91 4.32
C GLY A 88 16.50 4.05 3.29
N LEU A 89 15.30 3.55 3.58
CA LEU A 89 14.14 3.63 2.70
C LEU A 89 13.75 5.09 2.40
N ILE A 90 13.66 5.92 3.44
CA ILE A 90 13.31 7.34 3.32
C ILE A 90 14.43 8.11 2.59
N ALA A 91 15.69 7.92 3.02
CA ALA A 91 16.83 8.61 2.41
C ALA A 91 16.95 8.28 0.92
N GLY A 92 16.88 7.00 0.55
CA GLY A 92 16.98 6.57 -0.83
C GLY A 92 15.84 7.08 -1.71
N SER A 93 14.61 7.02 -1.22
CA SER A 93 13.45 7.52 -1.98
C SER A 93 13.54 9.02 -2.23
N ILE A 94 13.91 9.81 -1.22
CA ILE A 94 14.06 11.27 -1.37
C ILE A 94 15.25 11.60 -2.27
N SER A 95 16.42 10.99 -2.04
CA SER A 95 17.61 11.27 -2.86
C SER A 95 17.41 10.86 -4.32
N GLY A 96 16.79 9.70 -4.55
CA GLY A 96 16.47 9.23 -5.90
C GLY A 96 15.50 10.16 -6.61
N MET A 97 14.45 10.63 -5.92
CA MET A 97 13.52 11.61 -6.49
C MET A 97 14.22 12.92 -6.85
N VAL A 98 15.01 13.49 -5.94
CA VAL A 98 15.72 14.76 -6.18
C VAL A 98 16.72 14.62 -7.33
N CYS A 99 17.53 13.56 -7.34
CA CYS A 99 18.48 13.31 -8.43
C CYS A 99 17.80 13.01 -9.76
N GLY A 100 16.71 12.23 -9.75
CA GLY A 100 15.93 11.93 -10.95
C GLY A 100 15.31 13.18 -11.56
N VAL A 101 14.67 14.02 -10.74
CA VAL A 101 14.15 15.33 -11.17
C VAL A 101 15.27 16.24 -11.68
N GLY A 102 16.39 16.29 -10.96
CA GLY A 102 17.54 17.10 -11.36
C GLY A 102 18.10 16.69 -12.73
N VAL A 103 18.34 15.40 -12.96
CA VAL A 103 18.82 14.88 -14.25
C VAL A 103 17.80 15.08 -15.35
N HIS A 104 16.51 14.85 -15.06
CA HIS A 104 15.44 15.07 -16.02
C HIS A 104 15.42 16.52 -16.54
N LEU A 105 15.41 17.49 -15.61
CA LEU A 105 15.37 18.91 -15.95
C LEU A 105 16.69 19.37 -16.58
N ALA A 106 17.84 18.86 -16.11
CA ALA A 106 19.13 19.16 -16.71
C ALA A 106 19.19 18.67 -18.16
N TRP A 107 18.71 17.46 -18.44
CA TRP A 107 18.66 16.94 -19.81
C TRP A 107 17.70 17.74 -20.68
N ALA A 108 16.48 18.02 -20.19
CA ALA A 108 15.51 18.85 -20.88
C ALA A 108 16.06 20.27 -21.20
N ALA A 109 16.91 20.82 -20.33
CA ALA A 109 17.56 22.11 -20.57
C ALA A 109 18.60 22.09 -21.71
N THR A 110 19.14 20.92 -22.07
CA THR A 110 20.11 20.80 -23.18
C THR A 110 19.46 20.66 -24.55
N LEU A 111 18.14 20.46 -24.61
CA LEU A 111 17.38 20.39 -25.85
C LEU A 111 17.18 21.78 -26.46
N GLU A 112 16.87 21.83 -27.75
CA GLU A 112 16.60 23.08 -28.45
C GLU A 112 15.42 23.83 -27.80
N GLY A 113 15.57 25.13 -27.55
CA GLY A 113 14.61 25.93 -26.76
C GLY A 113 14.71 25.77 -25.23
N GLY A 114 15.50 24.80 -24.74
CA GLY A 114 15.78 24.60 -23.31
C GLY A 114 14.54 24.48 -22.43
N LEU A 115 14.60 24.96 -21.18
CA LEU A 115 13.42 24.93 -20.29
C LEU A 115 12.36 25.98 -20.61
N TRP A 116 12.59 26.85 -21.59
CA TRP A 116 11.57 27.80 -22.04
C TRP A 116 10.42 27.06 -22.74
N GLU A 117 10.75 26.00 -23.48
CA GLU A 117 9.79 25.06 -24.07
C GLU A 117 9.40 23.96 -23.06
N PHE A 118 8.91 24.37 -21.88
CA PHE A 118 8.64 23.48 -20.74
C PHE A 118 7.57 22.41 -21.01
N GLN A 119 6.71 22.59 -22.01
CA GLN A 119 5.74 21.58 -22.40
C GLN A 119 6.33 20.51 -23.32
N ALA A 120 7.29 20.87 -24.18
CA ALA A 120 7.85 19.95 -25.16
C ALA A 120 9.09 19.21 -24.61
N ASN A 121 10.03 19.94 -24.00
CA ASN A 121 11.34 19.40 -23.69
C ASN A 121 11.37 18.40 -22.51
N PRO A 122 10.65 18.62 -21.40
CA PRO A 122 10.45 17.61 -20.36
C PRO A 122 9.68 16.37 -20.83
N THR A 123 8.95 16.44 -21.94
CA THR A 123 8.26 15.26 -22.50
C THR A 123 9.12 14.47 -23.47
N ASN A 124 10.38 14.86 -23.63
CA ASN A 124 11.32 14.10 -24.43
C ASN A 124 11.61 12.75 -23.77
N ASP A 125 11.45 11.67 -24.52
CA ASP A 125 11.58 10.30 -24.01
C ASP A 125 12.97 10.03 -23.41
N ILE A 126 14.03 10.62 -23.97
CA ILE A 126 15.41 10.46 -23.44
C ILE A 126 15.54 11.16 -22.10
N ALA A 127 15.02 12.38 -21.97
CA ALA A 127 15.02 13.11 -20.69
C ALA A 127 14.21 12.35 -19.62
N ALA A 128 13.05 11.79 -19.99
CA ALA A 128 12.21 10.99 -19.12
C ALA A 128 12.92 9.73 -18.63
N VAL A 129 13.50 8.93 -19.54
CA VAL A 129 14.23 7.70 -19.21
C VAL A 129 15.49 8.00 -18.40
N ALA A 130 16.25 9.05 -18.73
CA ALA A 130 17.43 9.44 -17.98
C ALA A 130 17.09 9.81 -16.53
N GLY A 131 16.07 10.65 -16.33
CA GLY A 131 15.59 11.03 -15.00
C GLY A 131 15.08 9.84 -14.19
N ALA A 132 14.19 9.03 -14.77
CA ALA A 132 13.63 7.86 -14.10
C ALA A 132 14.70 6.81 -13.78
N GLY A 133 15.60 6.54 -14.73
CA GLY A 133 16.70 5.59 -14.57
C GLY A 133 17.68 6.01 -13.48
N VAL A 134 18.14 7.27 -13.50
CA VAL A 134 19.03 7.79 -12.46
C VAL A 134 18.32 7.81 -11.10
N GLY A 135 17.06 8.24 -11.06
CA GLY A 135 16.30 8.27 -9.81
C GLY A 135 16.13 6.90 -9.17
N LEU A 136 15.86 5.86 -9.98
CA LEU A 136 15.78 4.48 -9.52
C LEU A 136 17.13 3.96 -9.01
N VAL A 137 18.21 4.17 -9.77
CA VAL A 137 19.56 3.69 -9.42
C VAL A 137 20.09 4.38 -8.17
N VAL A 138 19.96 5.72 -8.08
CA VAL A 138 20.37 6.48 -6.90
C VAL A 138 19.55 6.04 -5.68
N SER A 139 18.23 5.88 -5.83
CA SER A 139 17.39 5.38 -4.73
C SER A 139 17.84 4.01 -4.26
N LEU A 140 18.10 3.07 -5.17
CA LEU A 140 18.59 1.73 -4.85
C LEU A 140 19.91 1.78 -4.08
N CYS A 141 20.89 2.51 -4.61
CA CYS A 141 22.23 2.63 -4.02
C CYS A 141 22.20 3.28 -2.63
N VAL A 142 21.47 4.38 -2.48
CA VAL A 142 21.36 5.08 -1.19
C VAL A 142 20.56 4.25 -0.18
N THR A 143 19.46 3.62 -0.61
CA THR A 143 18.68 2.73 0.27
C THR A 143 19.53 1.59 0.80
N LEU A 144 20.30 0.95 -0.09
CA LEU A 144 21.20 -0.14 0.25
C LEU A 144 22.32 0.35 1.18
N GLY A 145 23.02 1.43 0.80
CA GLY A 145 24.16 1.97 1.53
C GLY A 145 23.80 2.44 2.93
N VAL A 146 22.74 3.25 3.06
CA VAL A 146 22.27 3.72 4.37
C VAL A 146 21.78 2.56 5.22
N SER A 147 21.03 1.60 4.65
CA SER A 147 20.58 0.43 5.42
C SER A 147 21.75 -0.44 5.90
N LEU A 148 22.77 -0.65 5.07
CA LEU A 148 23.99 -1.35 5.49
C LEU A 148 24.72 -0.58 6.61
N ALA A 149 24.75 0.75 6.56
CA ALA A 149 25.40 1.57 7.57
C ALA A 149 24.63 1.65 8.90
N THR A 150 23.30 1.56 8.88
CA THR A 150 22.45 1.80 10.07
C THR A 150 21.85 0.53 10.67
N HIS A 151 21.82 -0.59 9.95
CA HIS A 151 21.27 -1.83 10.50
C HIS A 151 22.10 -2.37 11.68
N THR A 152 21.42 -2.99 12.64
CA THR A 152 22.03 -3.57 13.84
C THR A 152 22.21 -5.10 13.76
N ILE A 153 21.83 -5.73 12.64
CA ILE A 153 21.77 -7.19 12.48
C ILE A 153 23.13 -7.77 12.07
N ARG A 154 23.81 -8.44 13.01
CA ARG A 154 25.15 -9.02 12.77
C ARG A 154 25.18 -10.54 12.52
N SER A 155 24.10 -11.26 12.78
CA SER A 155 24.06 -12.73 12.68
C SER A 155 22.77 -13.23 12.04
N ALA A 156 22.80 -14.47 11.52
CA ALA A 156 21.62 -15.14 10.97
C ALA A 156 20.51 -15.32 12.03
N ALA A 157 20.89 -15.58 13.28
CA ALA A 157 19.96 -15.62 14.40
C ALA A 157 19.30 -14.25 14.66
N GLY A 158 20.04 -13.16 14.50
CA GLY A 158 19.51 -11.79 14.56
C GLY A 158 18.48 -11.52 13.47
N ALA A 159 18.78 -11.90 12.22
CA ALA A 159 17.85 -11.78 11.10
C ALA A 159 16.55 -12.57 11.35
N GLN A 160 16.67 -13.81 11.83
CA GLN A 160 15.51 -14.62 12.18
C GLN A 160 14.68 -13.97 13.29
N ARG A 161 15.32 -13.34 14.28
CA ARG A 161 14.63 -12.62 15.35
C ARG A 161 13.85 -11.42 14.83
N GLU A 162 14.39 -10.65 13.89
CA GLU A 162 13.67 -9.52 13.29
C GLU A 162 12.43 -9.98 12.51
N TRP A 163 12.54 -11.03 11.68
CA TRP A 163 11.36 -11.63 11.02
C TRP A 163 10.35 -12.18 12.01
N GLN A 164 10.82 -12.71 13.15
CA GLN A 164 9.95 -13.17 14.20
C GLN A 164 9.16 -12.02 14.85
N LYS A 165 9.73 -10.81 14.97
CA LYS A 165 8.98 -9.64 15.45
C LYS A 165 7.81 -9.31 14.54
N LEU A 166 8.02 -9.32 13.22
CA LEU A 166 6.96 -9.10 12.23
C LEU A 166 5.83 -10.13 12.38
N ARG A 167 6.17 -11.40 12.60
CA ARG A 167 5.21 -12.46 12.92
C ARG A 167 4.47 -12.20 14.24
N ASP A 168 5.17 -11.69 15.25
CA ASP A 168 4.63 -11.46 16.59
C ASP A 168 3.77 -10.19 16.67
N ILE A 169 3.77 -9.34 15.64
CA ILE A 169 2.75 -8.30 15.46
C ILE A 169 1.41 -9.02 15.28
N ASP A 170 0.54 -8.82 16.25
CA ASP A 170 -0.77 -9.46 16.30
C ASP A 170 -1.81 -8.45 16.74
N ASN A 171 -3.06 -8.63 16.29
CA ASN A 171 -4.17 -7.84 16.79
C ASN A 171 -4.70 -8.54 18.06
N PRO A 172 -4.55 -7.94 19.27
CA PRO A 172 -5.04 -8.56 20.50
C PRO A 172 -6.57 -8.71 20.54
N LEU A 173 -7.32 -8.00 19.68
CA LEU A 173 -8.76 -8.18 19.52
C LEU A 173 -9.12 -9.29 18.53
N SER A 174 -8.29 -9.51 17.50
CA SER A 174 -8.49 -10.54 16.47
C SER A 174 -7.15 -11.19 16.12
N PRO A 175 -6.66 -12.12 16.96
CA PRO A 175 -5.34 -12.70 16.74
C PRO A 175 -5.30 -13.44 15.41
N TRP A 176 -4.39 -13.09 14.50
CA TRP A 176 -4.29 -13.74 13.18
C TRP A 176 -4.09 -15.25 13.30
N GLN A 177 -3.51 -15.66 14.43
CA GLN A 177 -3.30 -17.07 14.77
C GLN A 177 -4.59 -17.83 14.91
N GLN A 178 -5.67 -17.22 15.41
CA GLN A 178 -6.96 -17.90 15.51
C GLN A 178 -7.54 -18.12 14.11
N ASP A 179 -7.47 -17.11 13.25
CA ASP A 179 -7.97 -17.18 11.88
C ASP A 179 -7.20 -18.20 11.02
N MET A 180 -5.87 -18.22 11.11
CA MET A 180 -5.03 -19.21 10.41
C MET A 180 -5.08 -20.60 11.05
N ARG A 181 -5.21 -20.72 12.38
CA ARG A 181 -5.34 -22.03 13.05
C ARG A 181 -6.59 -22.77 12.61
N ILE A 182 -7.71 -22.06 12.47
CA ILE A 182 -9.00 -22.67 12.10
C ILE A 182 -9.00 -23.12 10.63
N SER A 183 -8.24 -22.45 9.76
CA SER A 183 -8.32 -22.65 8.31
C SER A 183 -7.16 -23.47 7.70
N GLN A 184 -5.95 -23.43 8.29
CA GLN A 184 -4.73 -23.84 7.56
C GLN A 184 -3.81 -24.83 8.31
N PHE A 185 -3.93 -24.97 9.63
CA PHE A 185 -3.08 -25.87 10.42
C PHE A 185 -3.91 -26.94 11.16
N PRO A 186 -4.07 -28.16 10.58
CA PRO A 186 -4.96 -29.19 11.10
C PRO A 186 -4.53 -29.81 12.45
N ASN A 187 -3.28 -29.60 12.88
CA ASN A 187 -2.80 -29.98 14.20
C ASN A 187 -2.42 -28.73 15.00
N PRO A 188 -3.32 -28.23 15.88
CA PRO A 188 -3.03 -27.07 16.71
C PRO A 188 -2.05 -27.48 17.81
N SER A 189 -0.76 -27.47 17.50
CA SER A 189 0.23 -27.42 18.57
C SER A 189 -0.04 -26.16 19.42
N VAL A 190 0.10 -26.29 20.74
CA VAL A 190 -0.19 -25.23 21.74
C VAL A 190 0.59 -23.93 21.43
N ARG A 191 1.65 -24.01 20.62
CA ARG A 191 2.58 -22.92 20.31
C ARG A 191 2.24 -22.17 19.02
N ARG A 192 2.66 -20.89 18.97
CA ARG A 192 2.66 -20.03 17.78
C ARG A 192 3.61 -20.58 16.69
N PRO A 193 3.18 -20.77 15.43
CA PRO A 193 4.02 -21.37 14.39
C PRO A 193 5.21 -20.48 14.08
N THR A 194 6.42 -21.04 13.95
CA THR A 194 7.63 -20.24 13.71
C THR A 194 7.58 -19.52 12.36
N TYR A 195 8.35 -18.42 12.18
CA TYR A 195 8.42 -17.76 10.86
C TYR A 195 8.82 -18.75 9.74
N GLN A 196 9.68 -19.72 10.03
CA GLN A 196 10.05 -20.75 9.05
C GLN A 196 8.89 -21.67 8.68
N GLU A 197 8.03 -22.03 9.63
CA GLU A 197 6.81 -22.82 9.36
C GLU A 197 5.82 -22.03 8.50
N LEU A 198 5.60 -20.74 8.81
CA LEU A 198 4.77 -19.85 8.00
C LEU A 198 5.34 -19.68 6.59
N GLN A 199 6.64 -19.48 6.47
CA GLN A 199 7.32 -19.36 5.18
C GLN A 199 7.19 -20.65 4.36
N ARG A 200 7.32 -21.83 4.99
CA ARG A 200 7.12 -23.12 4.34
C ARG A 200 5.69 -23.29 3.84
N HIS A 201 4.71 -22.90 4.65
CA HIS A 201 3.30 -22.94 4.27
C HIS A 201 2.99 -22.00 3.09
N ASN A 202 3.55 -20.78 3.13
CA ASN A 202 3.33 -19.75 2.09
C ASN A 202 4.25 -19.90 0.87
N ARG A 203 5.03 -20.98 0.75
CA ARG A 203 5.87 -21.23 -0.43
C ARG A 203 5.11 -21.20 -1.75
N PRO A 204 3.90 -21.79 -1.87
CA PRO A 204 3.13 -21.73 -3.11
C PRO A 204 2.81 -20.28 -3.50
N SER A 205 2.37 -19.45 -2.55
CA SER A 205 2.07 -18.03 -2.80
C SER A 205 3.31 -17.24 -3.21
N ILE A 206 4.44 -17.46 -2.54
CA ILE A 206 5.72 -16.84 -2.91
C ILE A 206 6.13 -17.26 -4.32
N PHE A 207 6.00 -18.55 -4.64
CA PHE A 207 6.31 -19.09 -5.95
C PHE A 207 5.40 -18.52 -7.04
N THR A 208 4.09 -18.44 -6.80
CA THR A 208 3.13 -17.78 -7.70
C THR A 208 3.47 -16.30 -7.90
N ALA A 209 3.88 -15.59 -6.86
CA ALA A 209 4.30 -14.19 -6.96
C ALA A 209 5.54 -14.04 -7.85
N TYR A 210 6.54 -14.93 -7.72
CA TYR A 210 7.73 -14.90 -8.58
C TYR A 210 7.41 -15.26 -10.04
N ILE A 211 6.61 -16.29 -10.27
CA ILE A 211 6.17 -16.66 -11.63
C ILE A 211 5.38 -15.51 -12.25
N GLY A 212 4.38 -14.99 -11.54
CA GLY A 212 3.55 -13.88 -12.02
C GLY A 212 4.40 -12.65 -12.35
N SER A 213 5.33 -12.28 -11.46
CA SER A 213 6.24 -11.15 -11.70
C SER A 213 7.15 -11.39 -12.90
N THR A 214 7.66 -12.61 -13.07
CA THR A 214 8.52 -12.97 -14.22
C THR A 214 7.74 -12.96 -15.53
N ILE A 215 6.52 -13.50 -15.54
CA ILE A 215 5.63 -13.46 -16.72
C ILE A 215 5.32 -12.01 -17.10
N LEU A 216 4.94 -11.17 -16.11
CA LEU A 216 4.67 -9.77 -16.35
C LEU A 216 5.91 -9.04 -16.89
N LEU A 217 7.08 -9.29 -16.30
CA LEU A 217 8.34 -8.75 -16.80
C LEU A 217 8.59 -9.16 -18.26
N VAL A 218 8.41 -10.45 -18.60
CA VAL A 218 8.60 -10.92 -19.98
C VAL A 218 7.62 -10.26 -20.94
N ILE A 219 6.36 -10.13 -20.55
CA ILE A 219 5.33 -9.49 -21.36
C ILE A 219 5.68 -8.02 -21.59
N PHE A 220 5.94 -7.26 -20.53
CA PHE A 220 6.13 -5.81 -20.62
C PHE A 220 7.48 -5.38 -21.19
N VAL A 221 8.55 -6.16 -20.96
CA VAL A 221 9.91 -5.81 -21.40
C VAL A 221 10.24 -6.40 -22.77
N PHE A 222 9.75 -7.62 -23.08
CA PHE A 222 10.11 -8.30 -24.32
C PHE A 222 8.94 -8.45 -25.29
N ALA A 223 7.80 -8.99 -24.84
CA ALA A 223 6.71 -9.32 -25.75
C ALA A 223 6.07 -8.07 -26.36
N ILE A 224 5.67 -7.09 -25.54
CA ILE A 224 5.03 -5.87 -26.03
C ILE A 224 6.00 -5.07 -26.90
N PRO A 225 7.23 -4.71 -26.45
CA PRO A 225 8.17 -3.98 -27.30
C PRO A 225 8.57 -4.77 -28.55
N GLY A 226 8.72 -6.10 -28.47
CA GLY A 226 9.05 -6.96 -29.61
C GLY A 226 7.93 -7.01 -30.65
N CYS A 227 6.66 -7.11 -30.21
CA CYS A 227 5.51 -6.99 -31.09
C CYS A 227 5.46 -5.62 -31.76
N LEU A 228 5.66 -4.53 -31.01
CA LEU A 228 5.69 -3.17 -31.56
C LEU A 228 6.84 -2.97 -32.55
N PHE A 229 8.02 -3.52 -32.27
CA PHE A 229 9.17 -3.46 -33.15
C PHE A 229 8.92 -4.20 -34.48
N ASN A 230 8.27 -5.36 -34.43
CA ASN A 230 8.00 -6.17 -35.62
C ASN A 230 6.91 -5.56 -36.53
N LEU A 231 6.05 -4.69 -36.00
CA LEU A 231 5.01 -4.00 -36.79
C LEU A 231 5.59 -2.93 -37.73
N GLY A 232 6.86 -2.54 -37.60
CA GLY A 232 7.53 -1.60 -38.51
C GLY A 232 6.79 -0.25 -38.58
N GLN A 233 6.42 0.19 -39.79
CA GLN A 233 5.56 1.36 -39.97
C GLN A 233 4.10 0.96 -39.73
N MET A 234 3.56 1.31 -38.56
CA MET A 234 2.15 1.07 -38.25
C MET A 234 1.24 1.79 -39.24
N THR A 235 0.35 1.05 -39.89
CA THR A 235 -0.72 1.67 -40.68
C THR A 235 -1.73 2.36 -39.76
N SER A 236 -2.53 3.27 -40.30
CA SER A 236 -3.59 3.93 -39.52
C SER A 236 -4.59 2.93 -38.91
N SER A 237 -4.84 1.79 -39.57
CA SER A 237 -5.66 0.70 -39.02
C SER A 237 -4.99 0.02 -37.84
N ASP A 238 -3.69 -0.29 -37.92
CA ASP A 238 -2.96 -0.97 -36.85
C ASP A 238 -2.90 -0.11 -35.59
N LEU A 239 -2.66 1.19 -35.75
CA LEU A 239 -2.65 2.14 -34.64
C LEU A 239 -4.03 2.23 -33.99
N ARG A 240 -5.09 2.28 -34.79
CA ARG A 240 -6.47 2.28 -34.27
C ARG A 240 -6.76 1.00 -33.49
N HIS A 241 -6.37 -0.16 -33.99
CA HIS A 241 -6.58 -1.43 -33.28
C HIS A 241 -5.78 -1.51 -31.97
N LEU A 242 -4.53 -1.07 -31.96
CA LEU A 242 -3.72 -1.00 -30.76
C LEU A 242 -4.34 -0.07 -29.71
N VAL A 243 -4.70 1.16 -30.10
CA VAL A 243 -5.31 2.15 -29.21
C VAL A 243 -6.66 1.68 -28.68
N MET A 244 -7.49 1.06 -29.52
CA MET A 244 -8.78 0.48 -29.10
C MET A 244 -8.58 -0.66 -28.10
N THR A 245 -7.60 -1.54 -28.33
CA THR A 245 -7.30 -2.65 -27.43
C THR A 245 -6.84 -2.13 -26.07
N LEU A 246 -5.94 -1.15 -26.05
CA LEU A 246 -5.49 -0.50 -24.81
C LEU A 246 -6.65 0.18 -24.07
N HIS A 247 -7.52 0.90 -24.76
CA HIS A 247 -8.71 1.51 -24.15
C HIS A 247 -9.65 0.46 -23.55
N ILE A 248 -9.92 -0.63 -24.26
CA ILE A 248 -10.78 -1.71 -23.74
C ILE A 248 -10.17 -2.30 -22.47
N VAL A 249 -8.87 -2.62 -22.49
CA VAL A 249 -8.17 -3.14 -21.31
C VAL A 249 -8.25 -2.15 -20.15
N CYS A 250 -7.90 -0.88 -20.37
CA CYS A 250 -7.98 0.15 -19.34
C CYS A 250 -9.39 0.32 -18.78
N PHE A 251 -10.43 0.33 -19.64
CA PHE A 251 -11.81 0.49 -19.20
C PHE A 251 -12.30 -0.73 -18.40
N VAL A 252 -11.97 -1.95 -18.85
CA VAL A 252 -12.29 -3.17 -18.13
C VAL A 252 -11.59 -3.20 -16.77
N THR A 253 -10.29 -2.91 -16.71
CA THR A 253 -9.54 -2.87 -15.45
C THR A 253 -10.04 -1.77 -14.52
N ALA A 254 -10.31 -0.56 -15.02
CA ALA A 254 -10.86 0.53 -14.21
C ALA A 254 -12.24 0.17 -13.67
N THR A 255 -13.12 -0.40 -14.50
CA THR A 255 -14.46 -0.85 -14.09
C THR A 255 -14.37 -1.95 -13.04
N LEU A 256 -13.48 -2.93 -13.23
CA LEU A 256 -13.23 -3.97 -12.25
C LEU A 256 -12.75 -3.37 -10.92
N ILE A 257 -11.79 -2.45 -10.91
CA ILE A 257 -11.30 -1.83 -9.67
C ILE A 257 -12.40 -1.00 -9.00
N VAL A 258 -13.10 -0.15 -9.75
CA VAL A 258 -14.17 0.72 -9.24
C VAL A 258 -15.33 -0.08 -8.65
N ILE A 259 -15.61 -1.28 -9.16
CA ILE A 259 -16.69 -2.14 -8.65
C ILE A 259 -16.18 -3.06 -7.54
N LEU A 260 -15.04 -3.71 -7.74
CA LEU A 260 -14.53 -4.77 -6.85
C LEU A 260 -14.08 -4.20 -5.51
N VAL A 261 -13.42 -3.04 -5.48
CA VAL A 261 -12.96 -2.41 -4.22
C VAL A 261 -14.13 -2.06 -3.29
N PRO A 262 -15.21 -1.37 -3.75
CA PRO A 262 -16.38 -1.16 -2.91
C PRO A 262 -17.11 -2.46 -2.53
N LEU A 263 -17.18 -3.44 -3.44
CA LEU A 263 -17.82 -4.73 -3.12
C LEU A 263 -17.07 -5.48 -2.02
N GLU A 264 -15.73 -5.50 -2.03
CA GLU A 264 -14.91 -6.06 -0.96
C GLU A 264 -15.19 -5.38 0.37
N GLU A 265 -15.26 -4.04 0.39
CA GLU A 265 -15.56 -3.31 1.62
C GLU A 265 -16.99 -3.54 2.12
N VAL A 266 -17.99 -3.56 1.23
CA VAL A 266 -19.37 -3.88 1.59
C VAL A 266 -19.47 -5.31 2.13
N TRP A 267 -18.75 -6.26 1.52
CA TRP A 267 -18.71 -7.64 2.00
C TRP A 267 -18.01 -7.75 3.36
N GLY A 268 -16.92 -7.02 3.57
CA GLY A 268 -16.24 -6.88 4.86
C GLY A 268 -17.15 -6.33 5.96
N ILE A 269 -17.90 -5.25 5.69
CA ILE A 269 -18.89 -4.71 6.62
C ILE A 269 -19.99 -5.74 6.91
N ARG A 270 -20.49 -6.42 5.87
CA ARG A 270 -21.57 -7.40 6.01
C ARG A 270 -21.14 -8.64 6.79
N SER A 271 -19.89 -9.09 6.66
CA SER A 271 -19.35 -10.23 7.40
C SER A 271 -19.21 -9.89 8.89
N VAL A 272 -18.74 -8.69 9.23
CA VAL A 272 -18.68 -8.18 10.61
C VAL A 272 -20.08 -8.05 11.22
N LEU A 273 -21.06 -7.53 10.47
CA LEU A 273 -22.45 -7.43 10.92
C LEU A 273 -23.10 -8.80 11.14
N LYS A 274 -22.84 -9.78 10.27
CA LYS A 274 -23.30 -11.16 10.44
C LYS A 274 -22.67 -11.81 11.68
N GLY A 275 -21.38 -11.57 11.94
CA GLY A 275 -20.68 -12.00 13.15
C GLY A 275 -21.33 -11.44 14.41
N LYS A 276 -21.59 -10.13 14.46
CA LYS A 276 -22.29 -9.47 15.57
C LYS A 276 -23.69 -10.07 15.81
N ARG A 277 -24.48 -10.31 14.76
CA ARG A 277 -25.81 -10.93 14.87
C ARG A 277 -25.77 -12.38 15.37
N ARG A 278 -24.69 -13.12 15.08
CA ARG A 278 -24.50 -14.50 15.55
C ARG A 278 -24.19 -14.52 17.04
N ILE A 279 -23.36 -13.59 17.53
CA ILE A 279 -23.06 -13.42 18.96
C ILE A 279 -24.32 -13.02 19.74
N VAL A 280 -25.12 -12.08 19.22
CA VAL A 280 -26.40 -11.68 19.84
C VAL A 280 -27.37 -12.86 19.95
N ARG A 281 -27.54 -13.65 18.87
CA ARG A 281 -28.41 -14.84 18.91
C ARG A 281 -27.93 -15.93 19.87
N VAL A 282 -26.62 -16.14 19.98
CA VAL A 282 -26.04 -17.09 20.95
C VAL A 282 -26.24 -16.59 22.38
N ALA A 283 -26.11 -15.28 22.63
CA ALA A 283 -26.39 -14.68 23.94
C ALA A 283 -27.89 -14.81 24.33
N GLU A 284 -28.80 -14.64 23.36
CA GLU A 284 -30.24 -14.84 23.54
C GLU A 284 -30.60 -16.32 23.79
N SER A 285 -30.01 -17.26 23.03
CA SER A 285 -30.29 -18.70 23.20
C SER A 285 -29.73 -19.28 24.49
N SER A 286 -28.69 -18.66 25.06
CA SER A 286 -28.05 -19.11 26.30
C SER A 286 -28.80 -18.65 27.56
N GLY A 287 -29.95 -17.98 27.44
CA GLY A 287 -30.70 -17.44 28.58
C GLY A 287 -29.99 -16.33 29.36
N GLN A 288 -28.79 -15.93 28.93
CA GLN A 288 -28.05 -14.78 29.47
C GLN A 288 -28.62 -13.48 28.91
N LYS A 289 -29.88 -13.18 29.22
CA LYS A 289 -30.41 -11.84 29.02
C LYS A 289 -29.60 -10.86 29.89
N ALA A 290 -28.90 -9.95 29.20
CA ALA A 290 -28.39 -8.67 29.72
C ALA A 290 -27.21 -8.69 30.72
N ARG A 291 -26.17 -9.50 30.48
CA ARG A 291 -24.81 -9.19 31.02
C ARG A 291 -23.66 -9.28 30.01
N LEU A 292 -23.95 -9.65 28.75
CA LEU A 292 -22.94 -9.79 27.69
C LEU A 292 -22.97 -8.67 26.65
N ILE A 293 -23.87 -7.70 26.78
CA ILE A 293 -23.64 -6.39 26.17
C ILE A 293 -22.59 -5.73 27.07
N ASP A 294 -21.40 -5.56 26.51
CA ASP A 294 -20.31 -4.77 27.07
C ASP A 294 -19.21 -5.46 27.91
N ARG A 295 -18.70 -6.61 27.43
CA ARG A 295 -17.29 -6.99 27.68
C ARG A 295 -16.37 -6.83 26.48
N SER A 296 -16.93 -6.65 25.28
CA SER A 296 -16.15 -6.48 24.04
C SER A 296 -16.38 -5.12 23.36
N SER A 297 -17.05 -4.14 23.98
CA SER A 297 -17.29 -2.81 23.39
C SER A 297 -17.04 -1.59 24.30
N GLY A 298 -16.96 -1.72 25.62
CA GLY A 298 -16.57 -0.65 26.54
C GLY A 298 -17.43 0.61 26.55
N ILE A 299 -18.67 0.59 26.05
CA ILE A 299 -19.58 1.74 26.05
C ILE A 299 -20.82 1.39 26.87
N GLU A 300 -20.81 1.76 28.16
CA GLU A 300 -22.04 1.95 28.95
C GLU A 300 -22.73 3.23 28.46
N LEU A 301 -23.80 3.09 27.68
CA LEU A 301 -24.80 4.15 27.57
C LEU A 301 -25.59 4.18 28.89
N LYS A 302 -25.26 5.14 29.75
CA LYS A 302 -26.11 5.46 30.91
C LYS A 302 -27.45 6.00 30.41
N GLU A 303 -28.47 5.15 30.36
CA GLU A 303 -29.87 5.59 30.43
C GLU A 303 -30.11 6.25 31.78
N GLY A 304 -29.99 7.58 31.80
CA GLY A 304 -30.11 8.39 33.00
C GLY A 304 -30.59 9.80 32.71
N LEU A 305 -31.52 9.97 31.76
CA LEU A 305 -32.31 11.18 31.57
C LEU A 305 -33.78 10.82 31.84
N ARG A 306 -34.12 10.75 33.13
CA ARG A 306 -35.50 10.95 33.57
C ARG A 306 -35.80 12.43 33.43
N LEU A 307 -36.75 12.74 32.55
CA LEU A 307 -37.48 13.99 32.56
C LEU A 307 -38.05 14.25 33.97
N LYS A 308 -37.65 15.38 34.54
CA LYS A 308 -38.49 16.27 35.33
C LYS A 308 -38.21 17.68 34.84
#